data_AF-A0A376E6I6-F1
#
_entry.id   AF-A0A376E6I6-F1
#
_cell.length_a   1.000
_cell.length_b   1.000
_cell.length_c   1.000
_cell.angle_alpha   90.00
_cell.angle_beta   90.00
_cell.angle_gamma   90.00
#
_symmetry.space_group_name_H-M   'P 1'
#
loop_
_entity.id
_entity.type
_entity.pdbx_description
1 polymer ?
#
loop_
_entity_poly.entity_id
_entity_poly.type
_entity_poly.pdbx_seq_one_letter_code
_entity_poly.pdbx_strand_id
1 'polypeptide(L)'
;MMIGMMFISEFITSLIPITGPFWGKYYEYFSQLMEQLTFEPVIMIIMTVIMAPIFEEIIFRGIIQKGLVNKGVDPRRAILYASIIFGLVHGNPWQFVGAVLLGCVLGLVYQKTKSLLLPMLLHGFNNLCSSMLVTYTKSESFADAFKISEWIILVIGIVLFSLFYYLFMKKYKVHYSEI
;
A
#
# COMPACT_ATOMS: atom_id res chain seq x y z
N MET A 1 2.12 6.05 10.43
CA MET A 1 2.55 4.74 9.89
C MET A 1 2.20 4.72 8.41
N MET A 2 0.94 4.97 8.04
CA MET A 2 0.51 5.03 6.64
C MET A 2 1.29 6.03 5.77
N ILE A 3 1.26 7.34 6.09
CA ILE A 3 2.02 8.37 5.34
C ILE A 3 3.52 8.05 5.26
N GLY A 4 4.10 7.59 6.38
CA GLY A 4 5.51 7.17 6.39
C GLY A 4 5.79 6.02 5.43
N MET A 5 4.88 5.04 5.35
CA MET A 5 4.97 3.93 4.39
C MET A 5 4.83 4.43 2.95
N MET A 6 3.92 5.37 2.66
CA MET A 6 3.77 5.94 1.32
C MET A 6 5.06 6.58 0.82
N PHE A 7 5.73 7.38 1.65
CA PHE A 7 7.00 8.03 1.30
C PHE A 7 8.16 7.03 1.11
N ILE A 8 8.23 6.01 1.96
CA ILE A 8 9.21 4.92 1.79
C ILE A 8 8.93 4.15 0.49
N SER A 9 7.66 3.87 0.21
CA SER A 9 7.24 3.17 -0.99
C SER A 9 7.59 3.95 -2.25
N GLU A 10 7.32 5.26 -2.28
CA GLU A 10 7.67 6.11 -3.42
C GLU A 10 9.16 6.02 -3.71
N PHE A 11 10.01 6.20 -2.69
CA PHE A 11 11.46 6.14 -2.86
C PHE A 11 11.92 4.77 -3.40
N ILE A 12 11.36 3.66 -2.93
CA ILE A 12 11.77 2.34 -3.43
C ILE A 12 11.26 2.14 -4.87
N THR A 13 10.05 2.60 -5.17
CA THR A 13 9.48 2.54 -6.53
C THR A 13 10.27 3.42 -7.51
N SER A 14 10.80 4.57 -7.10
CA SER A 14 11.60 5.45 -7.97
C SER A 14 12.92 4.82 -8.42
N LEU A 15 13.40 3.79 -7.70
CA LEU A 15 14.56 2.99 -8.12
C LEU A 15 14.26 2.07 -9.31
N ILE A 16 12.98 1.82 -9.63
CA ILE A 16 12.57 0.99 -10.77
C ILE A 16 12.56 1.88 -12.03
N PRO A 17 13.40 1.60 -13.04
CA PRO A 17 13.50 2.45 -14.22
C PRO A 17 12.16 2.56 -14.96
N ILE A 18 11.78 3.77 -15.39
CA ILE A 18 10.63 4.02 -16.28
C ILE A 18 11.05 4.21 -17.74
N THR A 19 12.35 4.15 -18.04
CA THR A 19 12.92 4.32 -19.38
C THR A 19 13.78 3.13 -19.79
N GLY A 20 14.16 3.08 -21.07
CA GLY A 20 15.05 2.05 -21.62
C GLY A 20 14.34 0.96 -22.44
N PRO A 21 15.11 0.07 -23.08
CA PRO A 21 14.58 -0.83 -24.13
C PRO A 21 13.63 -1.90 -23.61
N PHE A 22 13.76 -2.29 -22.34
CA PHE A 22 12.89 -3.25 -21.66
C PHE A 22 11.88 -2.54 -20.76
N TRP A 23 12.38 -1.85 -19.72
CA TRP A 23 11.56 -1.19 -18.72
C TRP A 23 10.70 -0.06 -19.28
N GLY A 24 11.24 0.78 -20.19
CA GLY A 24 10.48 1.87 -20.80
C GLY A 24 9.30 1.37 -21.63
N LYS A 25 9.51 0.36 -22.48
CA LYS A 25 8.41 -0.25 -23.26
C LYS A 25 7.33 -0.85 -22.37
N TYR A 26 7.74 -1.47 -21.26
CA TYR A 26 6.82 -2.08 -20.31
C TYR A 26 6.03 -1.01 -19.54
N TYR A 27 6.69 0.08 -19.14
CA TYR A 27 6.06 1.22 -18.49
C TYR A 27 5.03 1.87 -19.41
N GLU A 28 5.42 2.21 -20.64
CA GLU A 28 4.53 2.80 -21.65
C GLU A 28 3.30 1.93 -21.92
N TYR A 29 3.48 0.61 -22.06
CA TYR A 29 2.38 -0.32 -22.23
C TYR A 29 1.39 -0.27 -21.06
N PHE A 30 1.87 -0.27 -19.81
CA PHE A 30 1.01 -0.18 -18.64
C PHE A 30 0.34 1.17 -18.50
N SER A 31 1.05 2.27 -18.75
CA SER A 31 0.50 3.62 -18.71
C SER A 31 -0.64 3.78 -19.72
N GLN A 32 -0.48 3.27 -20.95
CA GLN A 32 -1.54 3.29 -21.97
C GLN A 32 -2.75 2.43 -21.58
N LEU A 33 -2.51 1.24 -21.02
CA LEU A 33 -3.59 0.37 -20.53
C LEU A 33 -4.38 1.06 -19.41
N MET A 34 -3.69 1.71 -18.47
CA MET A 34 -4.33 2.44 -17.37
C MET A 34 -5.10 3.67 -17.87
N GLU A 35 -4.55 4.40 -18.85
CA GLU A 35 -5.22 5.55 -19.48
C GLU A 35 -6.54 5.15 -20.16
N GLN A 36 -6.59 3.97 -20.79
CA GLN A 36 -7.81 3.43 -21.39
C GLN A 36 -8.84 2.96 -20.35
N LEU A 37 -8.39 2.57 -19.17
CA LEU A 37 -9.24 2.12 -18.05
C LEU A 37 -9.68 3.27 -17.14
N THR A 38 -9.14 4.48 -17.30
CA THR A 38 -9.56 5.65 -16.52
C THR A 38 -10.97 6.08 -16.90
N PHE A 39 -11.90 5.90 -15.96
CA PHE A 39 -13.27 6.40 -16.05
C PHE A 39 -13.35 7.90 -15.66
N GLU A 40 -14.57 8.46 -15.72
CA GLU A 40 -14.90 9.75 -15.11
C GLU A 40 -14.29 9.87 -13.69
N PRO A 41 -13.66 11.00 -13.32
CA PRO A 41 -12.87 11.13 -12.08
C PRO A 41 -13.62 10.71 -10.81
N VAL A 42 -14.93 10.99 -10.74
CA VAL A 42 -15.78 10.60 -9.59
C VAL A 42 -15.93 9.09 -9.50
N ILE A 43 -16.14 8.41 -10.62
CA ILE A 43 -16.26 6.94 -10.67
C ILE A 43 -14.92 6.31 -10.29
N MET A 44 -13.81 6.83 -10.81
CA MET A 44 -12.46 6.37 -10.45
C MET A 44 -12.21 6.47 -8.95
N ILE A 45 -12.57 7.61 -8.32
CA ILE A 45 -12.40 7.78 -6.88
C ILE A 45 -13.27 6.77 -6.11
N ILE A 46 -14.55 6.59 -6.46
CA ILE A 46 -15.41 5.62 -5.76
C ILE A 46 -14.84 4.20 -5.90
N MET A 47 -14.41 3.81 -7.10
CA MET A 47 -13.87 2.47 -7.34
C MET A 47 -12.56 2.23 -6.59
N THR A 48 -11.63 3.17 -6.63
CA THR A 48 -10.29 3.01 -6.05
C THR A 48 -10.24 3.28 -4.54
N VAL A 49 -11.05 4.19 -4.02
CA VAL A 49 -11.03 4.61 -2.60
C VAL A 49 -11.98 3.80 -1.72
N ILE A 50 -13.07 3.27 -2.31
CA ILE A 50 -14.10 2.56 -1.55
C ILE A 50 -14.20 1.10 -1.98
N MET A 51 -14.54 0.86 -3.25
CA MET A 51 -14.87 -0.51 -3.69
C MET A 51 -13.67 -1.44 -3.64
N ALA A 52 -12.54 -1.05 -4.22
CA ALA A 52 -11.31 -1.84 -4.24
C ALA A 52 -10.83 -2.17 -2.80
N PRO A 53 -10.65 -1.20 -1.88
CA PRO A 53 -10.31 -1.49 -0.49
C PRO A 53 -11.26 -2.47 0.20
N ILE A 54 -12.57 -2.37 -0.01
CA ILE A 54 -13.52 -3.31 0.60
C ILE A 54 -13.25 -4.74 0.11
N PHE A 55 -13.20 -4.95 -1.21
CA PHE A 55 -13.02 -6.28 -1.77
C PHE A 55 -11.64 -6.85 -1.46
N GLU A 56 -10.59 -6.05 -1.64
CA GLU A 56 -9.22 -6.46 -1.43
C GLU A 56 -8.96 -6.80 0.05
N GLU A 57 -9.43 -5.99 1.00
CA GLU A 57 -9.25 -6.34 2.42
C GLU A 57 -10.02 -7.59 2.83
N ILE A 58 -11.23 -7.82 2.28
CA ILE A 58 -11.96 -9.08 2.51
C ILE A 58 -11.14 -10.27 2.01
N ILE A 59 -10.61 -10.21 0.78
CA ILE A 59 -9.87 -11.31 0.17
C ILE A 59 -8.54 -11.53 0.88
N PHE A 60 -7.69 -10.51 0.94
CA PHE A 60 -6.31 -10.68 1.39
C PHE A 60 -6.22 -10.84 2.91
N ARG A 61 -7.03 -10.11 3.69
CA ARG A 61 -6.93 -10.11 5.16
C ARG A 61 -7.96 -11.08 5.76
N GLY A 62 -9.19 -10.99 5.29
CA GLY A 62 -10.30 -11.83 5.77
C GLY A 62 -10.22 -13.29 5.35
N ILE A 63 -9.72 -13.60 4.14
CA ILE A 63 -9.65 -14.97 3.61
C ILE A 63 -8.21 -15.49 3.62
N ILE A 64 -7.27 -14.85 2.93
CA ILE A 64 -5.91 -15.39 2.74
C ILE A 64 -5.11 -15.34 4.04
N GLN A 65 -4.89 -14.15 4.62
CA GLN A 65 -4.12 -14.01 5.86
C GLN A 65 -4.75 -14.79 7.01
N LYS A 66 -6.06 -14.59 7.25
CA LYS A 66 -6.78 -15.32 8.31
C LYS A 66 -6.75 -16.84 8.07
N GLY A 67 -6.93 -17.29 6.83
CA GLY A 67 -6.86 -18.71 6.47
C GLY A 67 -5.50 -19.33 6.74
N LEU A 68 -4.40 -18.62 6.43
CA LEU A 68 -3.04 -19.05 6.75
C LEU A 68 -2.82 -19.17 8.27
N VAL A 69 -3.25 -18.16 9.04
CA VAL A 69 -3.17 -18.20 10.51
C VAL A 69 -3.96 -19.37 11.09
N ASN A 70 -5.19 -19.60 10.61
CA ASN A 70 -6.03 -20.72 11.05
C ASN A 70 -5.42 -22.09 10.73
N LYS A 71 -4.54 -22.18 9.72
CA LYS A 71 -3.77 -23.39 9.38
C LYS A 71 -2.46 -23.51 10.16
N GLY A 72 -2.22 -22.66 11.17
CA GLY A 72 -1.04 -22.72 12.02
C GLY A 72 0.18 -21.99 11.48
N VAL A 73 0.06 -21.20 10.40
CA VAL A 73 1.16 -20.34 9.94
C VAL A 73 1.36 -19.20 10.93
N ASP A 74 2.61 -18.94 11.34
CA ASP A 74 2.96 -17.80 12.19
C ASP A 74 2.35 -16.49 11.64
N PRO A 75 1.72 -15.65 12.49
CA PRO A 75 1.04 -14.44 12.02
C PRO A 75 1.91 -13.49 11.21
N ARG A 76 3.22 -13.37 11.50
CA ARG A 76 4.11 -12.48 10.73
C ARG A 76 4.34 -13.04 9.33
N ARG A 77 4.52 -14.37 9.21
CA ARG A 77 4.63 -15.04 7.91
C ARG A 77 3.33 -14.98 7.12
N ALA A 78 2.17 -15.15 7.77
CA ALA A 78 0.87 -15.03 7.12
C ALA A 78 0.64 -13.62 6.55
N ILE A 79 1.03 -12.57 7.29
CA ILE A 79 1.02 -11.19 6.80
C ILE A 79 1.92 -11.05 5.56
N LEU A 80 3.16 -11.53 5.64
CA LEU A 80 4.13 -11.41 4.55
C LEU A 80 3.62 -12.09 3.28
N TYR A 81 3.14 -13.34 3.38
CA TYR A 81 2.63 -14.08 2.22
C TYR A 81 1.40 -13.42 1.61
N ALA A 82 0.42 -13.01 2.42
CA ALA A 82 -0.76 -12.30 1.92
C ALA A 82 -0.37 -10.98 1.24
N SER A 83 0.62 -10.26 1.77
CA SER A 83 1.12 -9.00 1.21
C SER A 83 1.85 -9.18 -0.11
N ILE A 84 2.66 -10.24 -0.24
CA ILE A 84 3.34 -10.58 -1.50
C ILE A 84 2.31 -10.93 -2.57
N ILE A 85 1.32 -11.79 -2.24
CA ILE A 85 0.26 -12.14 -3.18
C ILE A 85 -0.54 -10.89 -3.58
N PHE A 86 -0.83 -10.01 -2.61
CA PHE A 86 -1.49 -8.73 -2.87
C PHE A 86 -0.70 -7.83 -3.84
N GLY A 87 0.62 -7.75 -3.69
CA GLY A 87 1.47 -7.05 -4.66
C GLY A 87 1.46 -7.70 -6.04
N LEU A 88 1.55 -9.03 -6.11
CA LEU A 88 1.61 -9.76 -7.38
C LEU A 88 0.35 -9.60 -8.23
N VAL A 89 -0.84 -9.52 -7.64
CA VAL A 89 -2.10 -9.41 -8.40
C VAL A 89 -2.24 -8.08 -9.15
N HIS A 90 -1.47 -7.05 -8.78
CA HIS A 90 -1.47 -5.76 -9.50
C HIS A 90 -0.79 -5.87 -10.88
N GLY A 91 0.01 -6.91 -11.10
CA GLY A 91 0.56 -7.23 -12.42
C GLY A 91 1.58 -6.23 -12.97
N ASN A 92 1.94 -5.18 -12.22
CA ASN A 92 2.93 -4.20 -12.64
C ASN A 92 4.00 -3.95 -11.54
N PRO A 93 5.29 -3.82 -11.90
CA PRO A 93 6.37 -3.67 -10.92
C PRO A 93 6.34 -2.37 -10.11
N TRP A 94 5.84 -1.27 -10.68
CA TRP A 94 5.82 0.04 -10.00
C TRP A 94 4.81 0.09 -8.84
N GLN A 95 3.68 -0.62 -8.96
CA GLN A 95 2.72 -0.79 -7.86
C GLN A 95 3.07 -1.95 -6.94
N PHE A 96 3.81 -2.97 -7.41
CA PHE A 96 4.15 -4.15 -6.62
C PHE A 96 4.76 -3.79 -5.26
N VAL A 97 5.80 -2.94 -5.25
CA VAL A 97 6.50 -2.57 -4.02
C VAL A 97 5.56 -1.89 -3.03
N GLY A 98 4.81 -0.89 -3.49
CA GLY A 98 3.87 -0.16 -2.64
C GLY A 98 2.73 -1.04 -2.13
N ALA A 99 2.19 -1.91 -2.97
CA ALA A 99 1.17 -2.86 -2.60
C ALA A 99 1.68 -3.86 -1.55
N VAL A 100 2.92 -4.36 -1.64
CA VAL A 100 3.50 -5.24 -0.60
C VAL A 100 3.69 -4.50 0.73
N LEU A 101 4.20 -3.27 0.71
CA LEU A 101 4.42 -2.48 1.93
C LEU A 101 3.10 -2.09 2.59
N LEU A 102 2.12 -1.62 1.81
CA LEU A 102 0.75 -1.38 2.25
C LEU A 102 0.13 -2.68 2.80
N GLY A 103 0.30 -3.77 2.05
CA GLY A 103 0.12 -5.16 2.44
C GLY A 103 0.45 -5.43 3.90
N CYS A 104 1.73 -5.23 4.22
CA CYS A 104 2.29 -5.53 5.52
C CYS A 104 1.72 -4.63 6.62
N VAL A 105 1.55 -3.34 6.34
CA VAL A 105 0.96 -2.37 7.29
C VAL A 105 -0.48 -2.74 7.62
N LEU A 106 -1.31 -2.98 6.60
CA LEU A 106 -2.72 -3.34 6.77
C LEU A 106 -2.87 -4.71 7.44
N GLY A 107 -2.05 -5.69 7.07
CA GLY A 107 -2.03 -7.01 7.69
C GLY A 107 -1.64 -6.96 9.17
N LEU A 108 -0.68 -6.10 9.55
CA LEU A 108 -0.34 -5.83 10.95
C LEU A 108 -1.51 -5.19 11.70
N VAL A 109 -2.16 -4.18 11.10
CA VAL A 109 -3.33 -3.51 11.69
C VAL A 109 -4.46 -4.51 11.90
N TYR A 110 -4.78 -5.33 10.91
CA TYR A 110 -5.78 -6.39 11.02
C TYR A 110 -5.42 -7.37 12.14
N GLN A 111 -4.17 -7.84 12.19
CA GLN A 111 -3.74 -8.81 13.17
C GLN A 111 -3.84 -8.30 14.61
N LYS A 112 -3.60 -7.00 14.83
CA LYS A 112 -3.63 -6.35 16.15
C LYS A 112 -5.03 -5.92 16.58
N THR A 113 -5.84 -5.43 15.64
CA THR A 113 -7.15 -4.84 15.94
C THR A 113 -8.30 -5.83 15.76
N LYS A 114 -8.06 -6.95 15.07
CA LYS A 114 -9.05 -7.97 14.71
C LYS A 114 -10.28 -7.41 13.95
N SER A 115 -10.11 -6.24 13.33
CA SER A 115 -11.15 -5.55 12.57
C SER A 115 -10.73 -5.41 11.11
N LEU A 116 -11.62 -5.73 10.18
CA LEU A 116 -11.43 -5.45 8.75
C LEU A 116 -11.72 -4.00 8.39
N LEU A 117 -12.54 -3.30 9.19
CA LEU A 117 -12.91 -1.92 8.93
C LEU A 117 -11.69 -0.98 8.98
N LEU A 118 -10.78 -1.19 9.95
CA LEU A 118 -9.59 -0.34 10.08
C LEU A 118 -8.65 -0.46 8.86
N PRO A 119 -8.29 -1.68 8.40
CA PRO A 119 -7.59 -1.86 7.14
C PRO A 119 -8.30 -1.24 5.94
N MET A 120 -9.62 -1.43 5.80
CA MET A 120 -10.39 -0.85 4.68
C MET A 120 -10.30 0.68 4.65
N LEU A 121 -10.49 1.34 5.80
CA LEU A 121 -10.41 2.80 5.90
C LEU A 121 -8.99 3.31 5.63
N LEU A 122 -7.97 2.62 6.14
CA LEU A 122 -6.57 3.00 5.93
C LEU A 122 -6.13 2.79 4.48
N HIS A 123 -6.61 1.73 3.84
CA HIS A 123 -6.37 1.46 2.43
C HIS A 123 -7.08 2.50 1.55
N GLY A 124 -8.36 2.78 1.80
CA GLY A 124 -9.07 3.87 1.13
C GLY A 124 -8.37 5.22 1.31
N PHE A 125 -7.88 5.52 2.51
CA PHE A 125 -7.10 6.74 2.76
C PHE A 125 -5.82 6.80 1.93
N ASN A 126 -5.06 5.70 1.83
CA ASN A 126 -3.89 5.61 0.97
C ASN A 126 -4.24 5.93 -0.49
N ASN A 127 -5.28 5.28 -1.01
CA ASN A 127 -5.71 5.46 -2.39
C ASN A 127 -6.23 6.88 -2.64
N LEU A 128 -6.97 7.45 -1.69
CA LEU A 128 -7.43 8.84 -1.76
C LEU A 128 -6.26 9.81 -1.83
N CYS A 129 -5.25 9.67 -0.97
CA CYS A 129 -4.06 10.51 -1.01
C CYS A 129 -3.35 10.42 -2.37
N SER A 130 -3.18 9.22 -2.91
CA SER A 130 -2.57 9.04 -4.24
C SER A 130 -3.43 9.63 -5.37
N SER A 131 -4.75 9.42 -5.36
CA SER A 131 -5.66 9.99 -6.36
C SER A 131 -5.69 11.52 -6.32
N MET A 132 -5.67 12.12 -5.12
CA MET A 132 -5.63 13.57 -4.96
C MET A 132 -4.28 14.14 -5.41
N LEU A 133 -3.17 13.47 -5.11
CA LEU A 133 -1.84 13.85 -5.59
C LEU A 133 -1.83 13.97 -7.12
N VAL A 134 -2.25 12.91 -7.81
CA VAL A 134 -2.29 12.89 -9.29
C VAL A 134 -3.25 13.94 -9.84
N THR A 135 -4.44 14.07 -9.24
CA THR A 135 -5.48 14.99 -9.75
C THR A 135 -5.04 16.45 -9.68
N TYR A 136 -4.47 16.88 -8.55
CA TYR A 136 -4.14 18.28 -8.28
C TYR A 136 -2.74 18.70 -8.70
N THR A 137 -1.77 17.78 -8.62
CA THR A 137 -0.35 18.10 -8.90
C THR A 137 0.10 17.64 -10.27
N LYS A 138 -0.69 16.76 -10.93
CA LYS A 138 -0.33 16.08 -12.17
C LYS A 138 0.97 15.26 -12.06
N SER A 139 1.38 14.93 -10.84
CA SER A 139 2.50 14.04 -10.55
C SER A 139 2.03 12.83 -9.73
N GLU A 140 2.72 11.71 -9.91
CA GLU A 140 2.58 10.50 -9.09
C GLU A 140 3.54 10.51 -7.88
N SER A 141 4.43 11.50 -7.79
CA SER A 141 5.48 11.63 -6.76
C SER A 141 5.21 12.78 -5.80
N PHE A 142 5.29 12.51 -4.49
CA PHE A 142 5.25 13.56 -3.47
C PHE A 142 6.51 14.43 -3.53
N ALA A 143 7.67 13.86 -3.86
CA ALA A 143 8.92 14.62 -4.04
C ALA A 143 8.78 15.70 -5.11
N ASP A 144 8.22 15.35 -6.28
CA ASP A 144 7.95 16.28 -7.37
C ASP A 144 6.89 17.32 -6.99
N ALA A 145 5.78 16.89 -6.38
CA ALA A 145 4.71 17.78 -5.96
C ALA A 145 5.18 18.85 -4.97
N PHE A 146 6.07 18.47 -4.04
CA PHE A 146 6.65 19.39 -3.05
C PHE A 146 7.95 20.05 -3.51
N LYS A 147 8.47 19.70 -4.70
CA LYS A 147 9.74 20.18 -5.25
C LYS A 147 10.92 19.99 -4.31
N ILE A 148 10.99 18.83 -3.66
CA ILE A 148 12.08 18.44 -2.76
C ILE A 148 12.68 17.11 -3.20
N SER A 149 13.89 16.79 -2.72
CA SER A 149 14.56 15.54 -3.08
C SER A 149 13.84 14.31 -2.52
N GLU A 150 13.79 13.23 -3.31
CA GLU A 150 13.28 11.92 -2.88
C GLU A 150 13.97 11.40 -1.61
N TRP A 151 15.26 11.72 -1.43
CA TRP A 151 16.00 11.37 -0.21
C TRP A 151 15.45 12.07 1.04
N ILE A 152 14.98 13.31 0.91
CA ILE A 152 14.36 14.06 2.01
C ILE A 152 13.00 13.43 2.34
N ILE A 153 12.19 13.11 1.31
CA ILE A 153 10.92 12.40 1.46
C ILE A 153 11.13 11.05 2.17
N LEU A 154 12.16 10.29 1.80
CA LEU A 154 12.52 9.02 2.46
C LEU A 154 12.81 9.22 3.94
N VAL A 155 13.66 10.19 4.30
CA VAL A 155 14.01 10.46 5.71
C VAL A 155 12.77 10.83 6.51
N ILE A 156 11.92 11.72 5.99
CA ILE A 156 10.63 12.06 6.61
C ILE A 156 9.76 10.80 6.75
N GLY A 157 9.72 9.98 5.71
CA GLY A 157 8.99 8.71 5.67
C GLY A 157 9.40 7.75 6.79
N ILE A 158 10.71 7.53 6.96
CA ILE A 158 11.28 6.66 8.00
C ILE A 158 10.94 7.18 9.40
N VAL A 159 11.08 8.49 9.63
CA VAL A 159 10.76 9.11 10.92
C VAL A 159 9.28 8.95 11.25
N LEU A 160 8.40 9.31 10.32
CA LEU A 160 6.94 9.18 10.49
C LEU A 160 6.52 7.72 10.65
N PHE A 161 7.09 6.80 9.87
CA PHE A 161 6.80 5.38 9.99
C PHE A 161 7.17 4.89 11.38
N SER A 162 8.40 5.14 11.82
CA SER A 162 8.94 4.64 13.09
C SER A 162 8.19 5.19 14.29
N LEU A 163 7.93 6.51 14.32
CA LEU A 163 7.19 7.17 15.40
C LEU A 163 5.80 6.57 15.55
N PHE A 164 5.03 6.52 14.47
CA PHE A 164 3.65 6.04 14.54
C PHE A 164 3.56 4.52 14.67
N TYR A 165 4.52 3.76 14.15
CA TYR A 165 4.64 2.33 14.43
C TYR A 165 4.84 2.10 15.93
N TYR A 166 5.77 2.82 16.56
CA TYR A 166 6.00 2.75 18.00
C TYR A 166 4.74 3.11 18.81
N LEU A 167 4.07 4.22 18.47
CA LEU A 167 2.83 4.63 19.13
C LEU A 167 1.71 3.57 18.97
N PHE A 168 1.56 3.02 17.77
CA PHE A 168 0.59 1.97 17.50
C PHE A 168 0.89 0.70 18.31
N MET A 169 2.14 0.26 18.33
CA MET A 169 2.56 -0.93 19.07
C MET A 169 2.45 -0.75 20.59
N LYS A 170 2.72 0.45 21.10
CA LYS A 170 2.55 0.80 22.52
C LYS A 170 1.07 0.75 22.92
N LYS A 171 0.16 1.21 22.07
CA LYS A 171 -1.29 1.16 22.31
C LYS A 171 -1.84 -0.26 22.23
N TYR A 172 -1.42 -1.03 21.23
CA TYR A 172 -1.89 -2.40 20.97
C TYR A 172 -0.85 -3.44 21.42
N LYS A 173 -0.53 -3.43 22.72
CA LYS A 173 0.27 -4.50 23.35
C LYS A 173 -0.45 -5.83 23.15
N VAL A 174 0.21 -6.78 22.48
CA VAL A 174 -0.32 -8.14 22.37
C VAL A 174 -0.04 -8.81 23.71
N HIS A 175 -1.09 -9.06 24.48
CA HIS A 175 -1.03 -10.09 25.51
C HIS A 175 -1.16 -11.41 24.75
N TYR A 176 -0.03 -12.08 24.54
CA TYR A 176 -0.09 -13.50 24.24
C TYR A 176 -0.63 -14.14 25.52
N SER A 177 -1.90 -14.54 25.52
CA SER A 177 -2.34 -15.55 26.47
C SER A 177 -1.55 -16.80 26.11
N GLU A 178 -0.57 -17.14 26.92
CA GLU A 178 0.04 -18.46 26.91
C GLU A 178 -1.12 -19.47 27.01
N ILE A 179 -1.30 -20.27 25.97
CA ILE A 179 -2.23 -21.40 25.95
C ILE A 179 -1.49 -22.59 26.56
#